data_AF-A0A7W5E1Y9-F1
#
_entry.id   AF-A0A7W5E1Y9-F1
#
_cell.length_a   1.000
_cell.length_b   1.000
_cell.length_c   1.000
_cell.angle_alpha   90.00
_cell.angle_beta   90.00
_cell.angle_gamma   90.00
#
_symmetry.space_group_name_H-M   'P 1'
#
loop_
_entity.id
_entity.type
_entity.pdbx_description
1 polymer ?
#
loop_
_entity_poly.entity_id
_entity_poly.type
_entity_poly.pdbx_seq_one_letter_code
_entity_poly.pdbx_strand_id
1 'polypeptide(L)'
;MKTQFYRLTFATLLGLLASVLAPPADAADELEKELIRVSKSILDHARDAGYRNIGVLKFAVDNKKDAMGGHDSALGRRLANKLEMALILNVDISQPIGIAKNASDTAATIAGASHVSSSRNARERLFLKSYPMSWGSKNLPIDAFYTGSAVLTSDLSKMLVGIRVLDGTTGSLEWVPGLQFETKPGFDELMDAGQSFTTRGIFDSANIKLTKSERQEKATEAATLTSLDVSDASDKQQTSSKHPLSADNPDSPITFEVHYDNQPQPIRIEGGLAFVAEPNEDQTVMFVVRRKGTARPRLAVVVKVNGENTLKKETLPDAKCGAWIFEPHMDVFGIKGYQINQDEREPFRVLSDRESIEKEIDYGSHSGTISISVFPELKSTPKSDPVTPASDLLALLEDAEHPEQKPSTLAALRSTLDPSFNHLATRGLIGGKSKIKASVEKTTMERDDVPLMSATLRYYSPSDLPE
;
A
#
# COMPACT_ATOMS: atom_id res chain seq x y z
N MET A 1 54.67 36.21 34.62
CA MET A 1 54.01 36.01 33.30
C MET A 1 52.51 35.92 33.52
N LYS A 2 51.82 37.06 33.42
CA LYS A 2 50.37 37.20 33.55
C LYS A 2 49.90 38.26 32.55
N THR A 3 49.00 37.82 31.68
CA THR A 3 47.85 38.52 31.10
C THR A 3 48.03 39.97 30.62
N GLN A 4 47.93 40.15 29.30
CA GLN A 4 47.53 41.41 28.69
C GLN A 4 46.27 41.17 27.85
N PHE A 5 45.18 41.82 28.26
CA PHE A 5 43.98 42.00 27.46
C PHE A 5 44.27 43.00 26.34
N TYR A 6 43.87 42.69 25.11
CA TYR A 6 43.45 43.70 24.15
C TYR A 6 42.25 43.21 23.36
N ARG A 7 41.22 44.06 23.34
CA ARG A 7 39.98 43.93 22.58
C ARG A 7 40.29 44.06 21.09
N LEU A 8 39.72 43.18 20.27
CA LEU A 8 39.53 43.45 18.85
C LEU A 8 38.10 43.09 18.46
N THR A 9 37.34 44.14 18.14
CA THR A 9 36.03 44.16 17.53
C THR A 9 36.07 43.51 16.15
N PHE A 10 35.19 42.53 15.88
CA PHE A 10 34.93 42.05 14.53
C PHE A 10 33.48 42.34 14.15
N ALA A 11 33.34 43.11 13.08
CA ALA A 11 32.09 43.62 12.55
C ALA A 11 31.25 42.52 11.91
N THR A 12 29.97 42.51 12.24
CA THR A 12 28.89 41.78 11.58
C THR A 12 28.72 42.25 10.13
N LEU A 13 28.99 41.36 9.17
CA LEU A 13 28.49 41.48 7.81
C LEU A 13 27.35 40.46 7.66
N LEU A 14 26.12 40.93 7.77
CA LEU A 14 24.90 40.14 7.57
C LEU A 14 24.69 39.99 6.05
N GLY A 15 25.19 38.89 5.48
CA GLY A 15 24.87 38.49 4.11
C GLY A 15 23.46 37.93 4.05
N LEU A 16 22.55 38.67 3.42
CA LEU A 16 21.20 38.23 3.11
C LEU A 16 21.30 37.12 2.04
N LEU A 17 21.37 35.85 2.45
CA LEU A 17 21.10 34.74 1.54
C LEU A 17 19.60 34.75 1.26
N ALA A 18 19.22 35.17 0.06
CA ALA A 18 17.93 34.84 -0.51
C ALA A 18 17.86 33.32 -0.66
N SER A 19 17.27 32.66 0.32
CA SER A 19 16.81 31.29 0.18
C SER A 19 15.79 31.26 -0.95
N VAL A 20 16.22 30.73 -2.11
CA VAL A 20 15.30 30.23 -3.12
C VAL A 20 14.46 29.18 -2.39
N LEU A 21 13.22 29.52 -2.03
CA LEU A 21 12.24 28.53 -1.63
C LEU A 21 12.06 27.64 -2.86
N ALA A 22 12.68 26.46 -2.83
CA ALA A 22 12.16 25.35 -3.59
C ALA A 22 10.69 25.20 -3.17
N PRO A 23 9.73 25.08 -4.11
CA PRO A 23 8.37 24.73 -3.72
C PRO A 23 8.43 23.46 -2.86
N PRO A 24 7.57 23.35 -1.83
CA PRO A 24 7.49 22.10 -1.06
C PRO A 24 7.28 20.96 -2.06
N ALA A 25 8.20 20.01 -2.07
CA ALA A 25 8.00 18.78 -2.82
C ALA A 25 6.84 18.03 -2.15
N ASP A 26 5.88 17.58 -2.95
CA ASP A 26 4.77 16.79 -2.45
C ASP A 26 5.31 15.46 -1.88
N ALA A 27 4.76 15.01 -0.75
CA ALA A 27 5.22 13.78 -0.09
C ALA A 27 5.03 12.55 -0.99
N ALA A 28 3.96 12.54 -1.81
CA ALA A 28 3.73 11.50 -2.82
C ALA A 28 4.80 11.53 -3.92
N ASP A 29 5.22 12.71 -4.36
CA ASP A 29 6.27 12.83 -5.39
C ASP A 29 7.65 12.40 -4.88
N GLU A 30 7.95 12.60 -3.59
CA GLU A 30 9.29 12.37 -3.04
C GLU A 30 9.70 10.90 -3.12
N LEU A 31 8.79 9.99 -2.76
CA LEU A 31 9.04 8.55 -2.84
C LEU A 31 9.32 8.13 -4.30
N GLU A 32 8.47 8.54 -5.23
CA GLU A 32 8.58 8.20 -6.64
C GLU A 32 9.89 8.74 -7.25
N LYS A 33 10.26 9.99 -6.93
CA LYS A 33 11.52 10.60 -7.34
C LYS A 33 12.72 9.79 -6.83
N GLU A 34 12.70 9.38 -5.57
CA GLU A 34 13.75 8.55 -4.99
C GLU A 34 13.80 7.15 -5.62
N LEU A 35 12.66 6.52 -5.87
CA LEU A 35 12.59 5.22 -6.56
C LEU A 35 13.15 5.28 -7.98
N ILE A 36 12.85 6.35 -8.73
CA ILE A 36 13.45 6.61 -10.06
C ILE A 36 14.97 6.76 -9.93
N ARG A 37 15.44 7.55 -8.95
CA ARG A 37 16.88 7.74 -8.72
C ARG A 37 17.59 6.42 -8.41
N VAL A 38 17.09 5.65 -7.43
CA VAL A 38 17.74 4.39 -7.04
C VAL A 38 17.62 3.32 -8.12
N SER A 39 16.57 3.33 -8.95
CA SER A 39 16.43 2.37 -10.04
C SER A 39 17.59 2.44 -11.04
N LYS A 40 18.12 3.65 -11.31
CA LYS A 40 19.31 3.82 -12.16
C LYS A 40 20.54 3.17 -11.53
N SER A 41 20.79 3.44 -10.24
CA SER A 41 21.91 2.84 -9.52
C SER A 41 21.79 1.32 -9.35
N ILE A 42 20.57 0.79 -9.24
CA ILE A 42 20.32 -0.66 -9.26
C ILE A 42 20.70 -1.27 -10.61
N LEU A 43 20.33 -0.61 -11.71
CA LEU A 43 20.70 -1.08 -13.05
C LEU A 43 22.22 -1.03 -13.26
N ASP A 44 22.89 0.02 -12.78
CA ASP A 44 24.36 0.12 -12.82
C ASP A 44 25.00 -1.01 -12.00
N HIS A 45 24.57 -1.20 -10.75
CA HIS A 45 25.01 -2.30 -9.88
C HIS A 45 24.78 -3.68 -10.54
N ALA A 46 23.63 -3.88 -11.17
CA ALA A 46 23.32 -5.13 -11.87
C ALA A 46 24.25 -5.38 -13.07
N ARG A 47 24.62 -4.33 -13.83
CA ARG A 47 25.58 -4.45 -14.94
C ARG A 47 26.98 -4.78 -14.41
N ASP A 48 27.43 -4.10 -13.36
CA ASP A 48 28.74 -4.30 -12.75
C ASP A 48 28.88 -5.71 -12.16
N ALA A 49 27.80 -6.24 -11.58
CA ALA A 49 27.73 -7.62 -11.09
C ALA A 49 27.52 -8.67 -12.20
N GLY A 50 27.30 -8.25 -13.45
CA GLY A 50 27.09 -9.14 -14.59
C GLY A 50 25.73 -9.84 -14.64
N TYR A 51 24.73 -9.32 -13.93
CA TYR A 51 23.36 -9.85 -13.96
C TYR A 51 22.69 -9.54 -15.30
N ARG A 52 22.04 -10.54 -15.90
CA ARG A 52 21.33 -10.43 -17.18
C ARG A 52 19.84 -10.30 -16.98
N ASN A 53 19.28 -11.00 -16.00
CA ASN A 53 17.87 -10.91 -15.64
C ASN A 53 17.73 -10.71 -14.13
N ILE A 54 16.91 -9.74 -13.73
CA ILE A 54 16.65 -9.42 -12.33
C ILE A 54 15.14 -9.37 -12.07
N GLY A 55 14.74 -9.55 -10.81
CA GLY A 55 13.35 -9.37 -10.36
C GLY A 55 13.27 -8.51 -9.11
N VAL A 56 12.10 -7.94 -8.82
CA VAL A 56 11.85 -7.21 -7.59
C VAL A 56 10.92 -7.99 -6.67
N LEU A 57 11.44 -8.34 -5.49
CA LEU A 57 10.69 -8.98 -4.42
C LEU A 57 10.20 -7.93 -3.43
N LYS A 58 9.08 -8.25 -2.80
CA LYS A 58 8.42 -7.48 -1.75
C LYS A 58 9.39 -6.93 -0.70
N PHE A 59 9.16 -5.70 -0.25
CA PHE A 59 9.92 -5.08 0.82
C PHE A 59 9.42 -5.55 2.18
N ALA A 60 10.34 -5.74 3.13
CA ALA A 60 9.97 -5.88 4.54
C ALA A 60 9.53 -4.51 5.08
N VAL A 61 8.41 -4.43 5.78
CA VAL A 61 7.93 -3.18 6.39
C VAL A 61 7.94 -3.30 7.90
N ASP A 62 8.48 -2.27 8.55
CA ASP A 62 8.47 -2.14 10.00
C ASP A 62 7.86 -0.79 10.37
N ASN A 63 6.77 -0.83 11.12
CA ASN A 63 6.10 0.37 11.61
C ASN A 63 6.38 0.55 13.09
N LYS A 64 7.24 1.52 13.43
CA LYS A 64 7.68 1.75 14.81
C LYS A 64 6.59 2.30 15.73
N LYS A 65 5.46 2.76 15.18
CA LYS A 65 4.29 3.16 15.96
C LYS A 65 3.52 1.94 16.48
N ASP A 66 3.48 0.86 15.70
CA ASP A 66 2.69 -0.32 15.99
C ASP A 66 3.52 -1.31 16.83
N ALA A 67 3.53 -1.12 18.15
CA ALA A 67 4.31 -1.94 19.09
C ALA A 67 3.98 -3.45 19.06
N MET A 68 2.81 -3.82 18.51
CA MET A 68 2.38 -5.21 18.34
C MET A 68 2.88 -5.87 17.04
N GLY A 69 3.69 -5.18 16.23
CA GLY A 69 4.43 -5.80 15.13
C GLY A 69 3.56 -6.33 13.99
N GLY A 70 3.07 -5.44 13.13
CA GLY A 70 2.52 -5.82 11.83
C GLY A 70 3.62 -5.91 10.78
N HIS A 71 4.32 -7.04 10.68
CA HIS A 71 5.51 -7.18 9.83
C HIS A 71 5.23 -7.31 8.34
N ASP A 72 3.98 -7.20 7.93
CA ASP A 72 3.65 -7.36 6.54
C ASP A 72 2.48 -6.44 6.21
N SER A 73 2.76 -5.32 5.52
CA SER A 73 1.79 -4.28 5.13
C SER A 73 1.76 -4.03 3.61
N ALA A 74 0.61 -3.61 3.05
CA ALA A 74 0.40 -3.39 1.61
C ALA A 74 1.56 -2.65 0.94
N LEU A 75 2.13 -1.74 1.71
CA LEU A 75 3.24 -0.87 1.38
C LEU A 75 4.43 -1.66 0.83
N GLY A 76 4.78 -2.81 1.41
CA GLY A 76 5.92 -3.60 0.97
C GLY A 76 5.78 -4.13 -0.47
N ARG A 77 4.54 -4.47 -0.87
CA ARG A 77 4.22 -4.92 -2.23
C ARG A 77 4.15 -3.73 -3.19
N ARG A 78 3.56 -2.61 -2.77
CA ARG A 78 3.49 -1.38 -3.58
C ARG A 78 4.89 -0.83 -3.87
N LEU A 79 5.78 -0.80 -2.89
CA LEU A 79 7.18 -0.40 -3.07
C LEU A 79 7.89 -1.28 -4.11
N ALA A 80 7.69 -2.60 -4.03
CA ALA A 80 8.25 -3.53 -5.03
C ALA A 80 7.71 -3.26 -6.45
N ASN A 81 6.40 -3.03 -6.59
CA ASN A 81 5.78 -2.71 -7.88
C ASN A 81 6.28 -1.38 -8.45
N LYS A 82 6.31 -0.32 -7.65
CA LYS A 82 6.85 0.99 -8.05
C LYS A 82 8.32 0.88 -8.45
N LEU A 83 9.13 0.13 -7.68
CA LEU A 83 10.53 -0.07 -8.04
C LEU A 83 10.68 -0.88 -9.35
N GLU A 84 9.89 -1.93 -9.55
CA GLU A 84 9.89 -2.70 -10.80
C GLU A 84 9.57 -1.78 -11.99
N MET A 85 8.58 -0.90 -11.86
CA MET A 85 8.24 0.07 -12.92
C MET A 85 9.34 1.09 -13.15
N ALA A 86 9.91 1.65 -12.08
CA ALA A 86 11.05 2.57 -12.18
C ALA A 86 12.24 1.92 -12.91
N LEU A 87 12.51 0.63 -12.68
CA LEU A 87 13.53 -0.12 -13.40
C LEU A 87 13.20 -0.23 -14.90
N ILE A 88 11.98 -0.66 -15.25
CA ILE A 88 11.54 -0.79 -16.65
C ILE A 88 11.66 0.55 -17.40
N LEU A 89 11.29 1.64 -16.73
CA LEU A 89 11.36 2.99 -17.27
C LEU A 89 12.81 3.48 -17.46
N ASN A 90 13.78 2.97 -16.69
CA ASN A 90 15.19 3.38 -16.76
C ASN A 90 16.13 2.40 -17.47
N VAL A 91 15.69 1.18 -17.83
CA VAL A 91 16.52 0.22 -18.60
C VAL A 91 17.02 0.85 -19.91
N ASP A 92 18.29 0.63 -20.22
CA ASP A 92 18.84 0.98 -21.53
C ASP A 92 18.31 0.01 -22.59
N ILE A 93 17.63 0.54 -23.60
CA ILE A 93 17.02 -0.26 -24.67
C ILE A 93 18.09 -0.91 -25.56
N SER A 94 19.29 -0.33 -25.66
CA SER A 94 20.39 -0.85 -26.48
C SER A 94 21.08 -2.07 -25.85
N GLN A 95 21.07 -2.15 -24.52
CA GLN A 95 21.66 -3.24 -23.74
C GLN A 95 20.73 -3.60 -22.56
N PRO A 96 19.58 -4.24 -22.84
CA PRO A 96 18.55 -4.40 -21.84
C PRO A 96 18.92 -5.49 -20.83
N ILE A 97 18.97 -5.12 -19.55
CA ILE A 97 18.81 -6.09 -18.45
C ILE A 97 17.34 -6.50 -18.45
N GLY A 98 17.07 -7.81 -18.42
CA GLY A 98 15.72 -8.34 -18.30
C GLY A 98 15.13 -8.06 -16.93
N ILE A 99 13.92 -7.49 -16.87
CA ILE A 99 13.15 -7.34 -15.62
C ILE A 99 12.02 -8.37 -15.59
N ALA A 100 11.93 -9.16 -14.52
CA ALA A 100 10.83 -10.07 -14.28
C ALA A 100 9.54 -9.32 -13.96
N LYS A 101 8.42 -9.73 -14.55
CA LYS A 101 7.08 -9.20 -14.29
C LYS A 101 6.58 -9.74 -12.96
N ASN A 102 6.30 -8.86 -12.02
CA ASN A 102 5.70 -9.20 -10.72
C ASN A 102 6.41 -10.39 -10.07
N ALA A 103 7.73 -10.28 -9.90
CA ALA A 103 8.53 -11.42 -9.42
C ALA A 103 8.02 -11.99 -8.08
N SER A 104 7.51 -11.12 -7.20
CA SER A 104 6.88 -11.52 -5.94
C SER A 104 5.73 -12.52 -6.13
N ASP A 105 4.88 -12.35 -7.14
CA ASP A 105 3.74 -13.26 -7.38
C ASP A 105 4.23 -14.64 -7.81
N THR A 106 5.21 -14.68 -8.71
CA THR A 106 5.77 -15.97 -9.16
C THR A 106 6.51 -16.67 -8.03
N ALA A 107 7.29 -15.92 -7.24
CA ALA A 107 8.02 -16.41 -6.09
C ALA A 107 7.08 -17.04 -5.05
N ALA A 108 5.91 -16.43 -4.83
CA ALA A 108 4.95 -16.90 -3.85
C ALA A 108 4.39 -18.30 -4.19
N THR A 109 4.27 -18.63 -5.48
CA THR A 109 3.87 -19.98 -5.94
C THR A 109 4.93 -21.08 -5.74
N ILE A 110 6.10 -20.75 -5.18
CA ILE A 110 7.20 -21.70 -4.99
C ILE A 110 7.19 -22.18 -3.55
N ALA A 111 6.74 -23.41 -3.34
CA ALA A 111 6.65 -24.01 -2.01
C ALA A 111 7.98 -23.93 -1.24
N GLY A 112 7.94 -23.32 -0.05
CA GLY A 112 9.09 -23.13 0.83
C GLY A 112 10.10 -22.07 0.37
N ALA A 113 9.80 -21.30 -0.68
CA ALA A 113 10.64 -20.18 -1.09
C ALA A 113 10.36 -18.94 -0.23
N SER A 114 11.41 -18.25 0.19
CA SER A 114 11.29 -17.03 0.98
C SER A 114 12.58 -16.23 0.94
N HIS A 115 12.48 -14.93 0.68
CA HIS A 115 13.59 -13.98 0.79
C HIS A 115 13.72 -13.40 2.20
N VAL A 116 12.65 -13.43 3.00
CA VAL A 116 12.63 -12.93 4.38
C VAL A 116 13.13 -13.97 5.39
N SER A 117 13.03 -15.26 5.07
CA SER A 117 13.60 -16.33 5.91
C SER A 117 15.11 -16.18 6.06
N SER A 118 15.63 -16.53 7.23
CA SER A 118 17.07 -16.71 7.47
C SER A 118 17.60 -18.00 6.84
N SER A 119 16.73 -18.90 6.39
CA SER A 119 17.09 -20.15 5.73
C SER A 119 17.65 -19.90 4.34
N ARG A 120 18.92 -20.28 4.14
CA ARG A 120 19.56 -20.27 2.82
C ARG A 120 18.80 -21.12 1.79
N ASN A 121 18.30 -22.29 2.19
CA ASN A 121 17.54 -23.18 1.31
C ASN A 121 16.26 -22.50 0.80
N ALA A 122 15.56 -21.76 1.66
CA ALA A 122 14.35 -21.03 1.27
C ALA A 122 14.65 -19.94 0.24
N ARG A 123 15.80 -19.26 0.35
CA ARG A 123 16.25 -18.26 -0.63
C ARG A 123 16.66 -18.88 -1.96
N GLU A 124 17.42 -19.97 -1.92
CA GLU A 124 17.88 -20.68 -3.12
C GLU A 124 16.70 -21.21 -3.97
N ARG A 125 15.60 -21.60 -3.32
CA ARG A 125 14.37 -22.03 -4.02
C ARG A 125 13.80 -20.97 -4.97
N LEU A 126 14.00 -19.68 -4.68
CA LEU A 126 13.53 -18.59 -5.54
C LEU A 126 14.17 -18.64 -6.93
N PHE A 127 15.36 -19.22 -7.07
CA PHE A 127 16.12 -19.29 -8.32
C PHE A 127 15.88 -20.57 -9.12
N LEU A 128 15.12 -21.53 -8.57
CA LEU A 128 14.87 -22.82 -9.23
C LEU A 128 13.88 -22.75 -10.40
N LYS A 129 13.05 -21.69 -10.45
CA LYS A 129 12.07 -21.49 -11.53
C LYS A 129 12.47 -20.31 -12.43
N SER A 130 11.99 -20.37 -13.66
CA SER A 130 12.02 -19.23 -14.57
C SER A 130 10.85 -18.29 -14.29
N TYR A 131 11.07 -16.99 -14.47
CA TYR A 131 10.09 -15.94 -14.22
C TYR A 131 9.60 -15.34 -15.53
N PRO A 132 8.32 -14.96 -15.62
CA PRO A 132 7.82 -14.23 -16.78
C PRO A 132 8.52 -12.87 -16.85
N MET A 133 9.11 -12.54 -18.00
CA MET A 133 9.73 -11.21 -18.19
C MET A 133 8.67 -10.14 -18.45
N SER A 134 8.94 -8.88 -18.08
CA SER A 134 7.99 -7.75 -18.27
C SER A 134 7.72 -7.42 -19.73
N TRP A 135 8.63 -7.79 -20.63
CA TRP A 135 8.45 -7.70 -22.08
C TRP A 135 8.87 -9.01 -22.77
N GLY A 136 8.35 -9.21 -23.98
CA GLY A 136 8.57 -10.43 -24.75
C GLY A 136 7.85 -11.65 -24.17
N SER A 137 7.84 -12.78 -24.88
CA SER A 137 7.04 -13.96 -24.48
C SER A 137 7.78 -14.96 -23.59
N LYS A 138 9.05 -14.71 -23.26
CA LYS A 138 9.91 -15.68 -22.57
C LYS A 138 9.71 -15.67 -21.05
N ASN A 139 9.87 -16.84 -20.45
CA ASN A 139 10.17 -17.00 -19.05
C ASN A 139 11.67 -17.30 -18.94
N LEU A 140 12.41 -16.54 -18.13
CA LEU A 140 13.87 -16.66 -18.03
C LEU A 140 14.31 -16.92 -16.58
N PRO A 141 15.44 -17.60 -16.36
CA PRO A 141 16.06 -17.67 -15.04
C PRO A 141 16.50 -16.28 -14.60
N ILE A 142 16.44 -16.04 -13.29
CA ILE A 142 16.84 -14.78 -12.66
C ILE A 142 18.22 -14.94 -12.05
N ASP A 143 19.09 -13.96 -12.23
CA ASP A 143 20.44 -13.96 -11.69
C ASP A 143 20.46 -13.31 -10.28
N ALA A 144 19.60 -12.33 -10.03
CA ALA A 144 19.45 -11.67 -8.73
C ALA A 144 18.05 -11.11 -8.50
N PHE A 145 17.61 -11.08 -7.24
CA PHE A 145 16.40 -10.37 -6.82
C PHE A 145 16.77 -9.13 -6.01
N TYR A 146 16.19 -7.98 -6.36
CA TYR A 146 16.21 -6.80 -5.51
C TYR A 146 15.01 -6.80 -4.59
N THR A 147 15.20 -6.36 -3.35
CA THR A 147 14.17 -6.20 -2.32
C THR A 147 14.59 -5.04 -1.44
N GLY A 148 13.93 -4.82 -0.31
CA GLY A 148 14.35 -3.80 0.63
C GLY A 148 13.68 -3.91 1.98
N SER A 149 13.99 -2.92 2.80
CA SER A 149 13.27 -2.69 4.05
C SER A 149 12.82 -1.25 4.10
N ALA A 150 11.56 -1.04 4.47
CA ALA A 150 10.96 0.26 4.72
C ALA A 150 10.58 0.36 6.20
N VAL A 151 11.04 1.41 6.87
CA VAL A 151 10.79 1.65 8.29
C VAL A 151 10.06 2.96 8.46
N LEU A 152 8.81 2.92 8.93
CA LEU A 152 8.09 4.12 9.36
C LEU A 152 8.50 4.49 10.78
N THR A 153 8.82 5.75 11.00
CA THR A 153 9.12 6.27 12.34
C THR A 153 7.87 6.27 13.22
N SER A 154 8.04 6.27 14.54
CA SER A 154 6.92 6.20 15.49
C SER A 154 6.02 7.43 15.46
N ASP A 155 6.56 8.57 15.00
CA ASP A 155 5.82 9.81 14.76
C ASP A 155 5.22 9.89 13.34
N LEU A 156 5.39 8.84 12.54
CA LEU A 156 4.94 8.73 11.15
C LEU A 156 5.46 9.85 10.22
N SER A 157 6.43 10.64 10.66
CA SER A 157 6.92 11.80 9.89
C SER A 157 7.88 11.39 8.77
N LYS A 158 8.48 10.20 8.87
CA LYS A 158 9.52 9.72 7.96
C LYS A 158 9.36 8.24 7.67
N MET A 159 9.77 7.87 6.47
CA MET A 159 9.97 6.50 6.03
C MET A 159 11.41 6.34 5.56
N LEU A 160 12.14 5.42 6.20
CA LEU A 160 13.50 5.05 5.82
C LEU A 160 13.44 3.83 4.92
N VAL A 161 13.93 3.94 3.69
CA VAL A 161 13.93 2.85 2.71
C VAL A 161 15.36 2.48 2.37
N GLY A 162 15.69 1.19 2.45
CA GLY A 162 16.97 0.68 1.97
C GLY A 162 16.78 -0.50 1.01
N ILE A 163 17.68 -0.60 0.04
CA ILE A 163 17.66 -1.63 -1.00
C ILE A 163 18.63 -2.76 -0.67
N ARG A 164 18.18 -4.00 -0.85
CA ARG A 164 18.97 -5.21 -0.71
C ARG A 164 18.96 -6.01 -2.00
N VAL A 165 20.02 -6.77 -2.23
CA VAL A 165 20.15 -7.70 -3.35
C VAL A 165 20.31 -9.12 -2.80
N LEU A 166 19.51 -10.04 -3.33
CA LEU A 166 19.66 -11.47 -3.17
C LEU A 166 20.34 -12.01 -4.43
N ASP A 167 21.59 -12.42 -4.31
CA ASP A 167 22.37 -12.94 -5.42
C ASP A 167 22.14 -14.45 -5.60
N GLY A 168 21.82 -14.87 -6.82
CA GLY A 168 21.46 -16.26 -7.13
C GLY A 168 22.64 -17.25 -7.12
N THR A 169 23.88 -16.76 -7.18
CA THR A 169 25.08 -17.59 -7.16
C THR A 169 25.53 -17.87 -5.73
N THR A 170 25.50 -16.83 -4.89
CA THR A 170 25.97 -16.89 -3.50
C THR A 170 24.86 -17.24 -2.51
N GLY A 171 23.60 -16.95 -2.85
CA GLY A 171 22.45 -17.06 -1.95
C GLY A 171 22.44 -16.00 -0.83
N SER A 172 23.32 -15.00 -0.93
CA SER A 172 23.49 -13.94 0.07
C SER A 172 22.46 -12.83 -0.13
N LEU A 173 21.94 -12.27 0.97
CA LEU A 173 21.02 -11.13 0.96
C LEU A 173 21.73 -9.92 1.60
N GLU A 174 22.25 -9.04 0.77
CA GLU A 174 23.15 -7.96 1.18
C GLU A 174 22.54 -6.58 0.90
N TRP A 175 22.95 -5.58 1.68
CA TRP A 175 22.59 -4.19 1.40
C TRP A 175 23.36 -3.71 0.18
N VAL A 176 22.66 -3.09 -0.77
CA VAL A 176 23.34 -2.45 -1.90
C VAL A 176 23.95 -1.14 -1.39
N PRO A 177 25.28 -0.97 -1.44
CA PRO A 177 25.95 0.20 -0.85
C PRO A 177 25.39 1.52 -1.39
N GLY A 178 25.08 2.45 -0.48
CA GLY A 178 24.60 3.79 -0.84
C GLY A 178 23.16 3.86 -1.35
N LEU A 179 22.43 2.73 -1.42
CA LEU A 179 21.03 2.70 -1.84
C LEU A 179 20.08 2.67 -0.65
N GLN A 180 20.17 3.72 0.14
CA GLN A 180 19.26 4.04 1.23
C GLN A 180 18.82 5.49 1.12
N PHE A 181 17.57 5.77 1.42
CA PHE A 181 17.00 7.11 1.38
C PHE A 181 15.93 7.30 2.44
N GLU A 182 15.67 8.56 2.76
CA GLU A 182 14.60 9.00 3.63
C GLU A 182 13.57 9.74 2.78
N THR A 183 12.29 9.52 3.07
CA THR A 183 11.18 10.24 2.42
C THR A 183 10.06 10.46 3.42
N LYS A 184 9.21 11.46 3.17
CA LYS A 184 7.98 11.66 3.94
C LYS A 184 6.87 10.75 3.40
N PRO A 185 6.21 9.91 4.24
CA PRO A 185 5.10 9.11 3.76
C PRO A 185 3.89 10.00 3.43
N GLY A 186 3.23 9.72 2.31
CA GLY A 186 1.90 10.26 1.99
C GLY A 186 0.79 9.46 2.67
N PHE A 187 -0.46 9.94 2.57
CA PHE A 187 -1.60 9.24 3.16
C PHE A 187 -1.81 7.83 2.55
N ASP A 188 -1.44 7.60 1.29
CA ASP A 188 -1.48 6.28 0.67
C ASP A 188 -0.48 5.33 1.34
N GLU A 189 0.76 5.77 1.58
CA GLU A 189 1.75 4.97 2.31
C GLU A 189 1.31 4.68 3.76
N LEU A 190 0.66 5.64 4.42
CA LEU A 190 0.12 5.44 5.77
C LEU A 190 -1.03 4.42 5.77
N MET A 191 -1.96 4.52 4.82
CA MET A 191 -3.05 3.58 4.63
C MET A 191 -2.50 2.17 4.33
N ASP A 192 -1.55 2.08 3.41
CA ASP A 192 -0.88 0.84 3.02
C ASP A 192 -0.04 0.24 4.16
N ALA A 193 0.43 1.07 5.09
CA ALA A 193 1.07 0.66 6.34
C ALA A 193 0.07 0.19 7.42
N GLY A 194 -1.23 0.20 7.12
CA GLY A 194 -2.30 -0.23 8.03
C GLY A 194 -2.73 0.83 9.04
N GLN A 195 -2.36 2.10 8.84
CA GLN A 195 -2.84 3.18 9.71
C GLN A 195 -4.32 3.43 9.52
N SER A 196 -5.00 3.74 10.63
CA SER A 196 -6.43 4.07 10.63
C SER A 196 -6.60 5.53 10.99
N PHE A 197 -7.31 6.29 10.15
CA PHE A 197 -7.42 7.74 10.25
C PHE A 197 -8.72 8.28 9.67
N THR A 198 -9.02 9.54 9.99
CA THR A 198 -10.07 10.34 9.34
C THR A 198 -9.47 11.64 8.80
N THR A 199 -10.04 12.19 7.73
CA THR A 199 -9.52 13.42 7.09
C THR A 199 -10.53 14.56 7.09
N ARG A 200 -11.54 14.51 7.97
CA ARG A 200 -12.75 15.35 7.94
C ARG A 200 -12.53 16.83 7.57
N GLY A 201 -11.53 17.50 8.17
CA GLY A 201 -11.29 18.93 7.99
C GLY A 201 -10.92 19.34 6.56
N ILE A 202 -10.50 18.43 5.68
CA ILE A 202 -10.13 18.79 4.31
C ILE A 202 -11.33 19.06 3.40
N PHE A 203 -12.53 18.58 3.77
CA PHE A 203 -13.73 18.70 2.94
C PHE A 203 -14.59 19.92 3.30
N ASP A 204 -14.13 20.75 4.24
CA ASP A 204 -14.77 22.01 4.56
C ASP A 204 -14.69 22.97 3.36
N SER A 205 -15.74 23.79 3.19
CA SER A 205 -15.92 24.68 2.02
C SER A 205 -14.72 25.59 1.73
N ALA A 206 -13.89 25.88 2.73
CA ALA A 206 -12.67 26.68 2.62
C ALA A 206 -11.55 25.97 1.82
N ASN A 207 -11.53 24.63 1.82
CA ASN A 207 -10.48 23.81 1.23
C ASN A 207 -10.79 23.35 -0.21
N ILE A 208 -12.01 23.58 -0.71
CA ILE A 208 -12.42 23.27 -2.09
C ILE A 208 -11.59 24.06 -3.13
N LYS A 209 -11.01 25.19 -2.74
CA LYS A 209 -10.21 26.07 -3.63
C LYS A 209 -8.74 25.68 -3.74
N LEU A 210 -8.30 24.67 -2.99
CA LEU A 210 -6.93 24.18 -3.00
C LEU A 210 -6.64 23.43 -4.30
N THR A 211 -5.37 23.37 -4.67
CA THR A 211 -4.90 22.51 -5.75
C THR A 211 -4.89 21.03 -5.31
N LYS A 212 -4.64 20.10 -6.23
CA LYS A 212 -4.62 18.67 -5.88
C LYS A 212 -3.51 18.38 -4.87
N SER A 213 -2.29 18.85 -5.10
CA SER A 213 -1.16 18.68 -4.17
C SER A 213 -1.41 19.30 -2.80
N GLU A 214 -1.95 20.52 -2.75
CA GLU A 214 -2.30 21.16 -1.46
C GLU A 214 -3.35 20.36 -0.67
N ARG A 215 -4.29 19.70 -1.36
CA ARG A 215 -5.26 18.82 -0.72
C ARG A 215 -4.62 17.53 -0.22
N GLN A 216 -3.72 16.93 -1.00
CA GLN A 216 -3.00 15.71 -0.60
C GLN A 216 -2.07 15.97 0.58
N GLU A 217 -1.40 17.11 0.64
CA GLU A 217 -0.56 17.51 1.79
C GLU A 217 -1.40 17.65 3.06
N LYS A 218 -2.52 18.39 3.01
CA LYS A 218 -3.43 18.52 4.15
C LYS A 218 -4.05 17.20 4.56
N ALA A 219 -4.38 16.34 3.60
CA ALA A 219 -4.90 15.01 3.86
C ALA A 219 -3.86 14.16 4.60
N THR A 220 -2.61 14.21 4.16
CA THR A 220 -1.47 13.53 4.80
C THR A 220 -1.24 14.05 6.21
N GLU A 221 -1.31 15.37 6.42
CA GLU A 221 -1.22 15.97 7.77
C GLU A 221 -2.36 15.48 8.67
N ALA A 222 -3.61 15.56 8.21
CA ALA A 222 -4.77 15.09 8.96
C ALA A 222 -4.70 13.58 9.25
N ALA A 223 -4.28 12.77 8.26
CA ALA A 223 -4.09 11.33 8.41
C ALA A 223 -3.00 11.03 9.45
N THR A 224 -1.89 11.74 9.41
CA THR A 224 -0.78 11.60 10.37
C THR A 224 -1.24 11.95 11.78
N LEU A 225 -1.83 13.14 11.95
CA LEU A 225 -2.29 13.64 13.26
C LEU A 225 -3.34 12.71 13.87
N THR A 226 -4.36 12.34 13.12
CA THR A 226 -5.41 11.45 13.62
C THR A 226 -4.87 10.05 13.86
N SER A 227 -3.97 9.52 13.02
CA SER A 227 -3.31 8.24 13.27
C SER A 227 -2.56 8.24 14.60
N LEU A 228 -1.77 9.28 14.89
CA LEU A 228 -1.02 9.42 16.14
C LEU A 228 -1.92 9.57 17.36
N ASP A 229 -3.06 10.22 17.17
CA ASP A 229 -4.02 10.57 18.23
C ASP A 229 -5.11 9.50 18.44
N VAL A 230 -5.17 8.48 17.56
CA VAL A 230 -6.08 7.34 17.72
C VAL A 230 -5.72 6.58 18.99
N SER A 231 -6.54 6.77 20.02
CA SER A 231 -6.38 6.09 21.30
C SER A 231 -7.35 4.93 21.43
N ASP A 232 -6.98 3.99 22.30
CA ASP A 232 -7.95 3.07 22.86
C ASP A 232 -8.95 3.88 23.71
N ALA A 233 -10.25 3.56 23.62
CA ALA A 233 -11.32 4.34 24.27
C ALA A 233 -11.30 4.26 25.81
N SER A 234 -10.29 3.58 26.37
CA SER A 234 -10.13 3.23 27.78
C SER A 234 -9.18 4.16 28.55
N ASP A 235 -8.30 4.93 27.89
CA ASP A 235 -7.28 5.73 28.57
C ASP A 235 -7.46 7.25 28.44
N LYS A 236 -8.02 7.80 29.53
CA LYS A 236 -7.99 9.20 30.00
C LYS A 236 -8.58 10.29 29.09
N GLN A 237 -9.60 10.94 29.66
CA GLN A 237 -10.18 12.21 29.26
C GLN A 237 -9.11 13.28 28.96
N GLN A 238 -8.77 13.47 27.68
CA GLN A 238 -8.66 14.78 27.04
C GLN A 238 -8.30 14.64 25.56
N THR A 239 -9.17 15.16 24.69
CA THR A 239 -8.91 15.56 23.29
C THR A 239 -8.48 14.48 22.27
N SER A 240 -8.43 13.19 22.60
CA SER A 240 -8.03 12.16 21.63
C SER A 240 -9.08 11.83 20.58
N SER A 241 -8.62 11.65 19.34
CA SER A 241 -9.37 11.18 18.19
C SER A 241 -9.74 9.72 18.38
N LYS A 242 -11.01 9.37 18.16
CA LYS A 242 -11.46 7.97 18.26
C LYS A 242 -11.03 7.18 17.02
N HIS A 243 -10.78 5.88 17.18
CA HIS A 243 -10.54 4.99 16.04
C HIS A 243 -11.72 5.06 15.04
N PRO A 244 -11.49 5.06 13.71
CA PRO A 244 -12.57 5.20 12.72
C PRO A 244 -13.65 4.09 12.77
N LEU A 245 -13.28 2.89 13.25
CA LEU A 245 -14.20 1.77 13.48
C LEU A 245 -14.90 1.81 14.85
N SER A 246 -14.60 2.77 15.72
CA SER A 246 -15.31 2.89 17.00
C SER A 246 -16.77 3.27 16.76
N ALA A 247 -17.70 2.54 17.38
CA ALA A 247 -19.14 2.72 17.19
C ALA A 247 -19.60 4.16 17.49
N ASP A 248 -18.93 4.83 18.42
CA ASP A 248 -19.21 6.18 18.90
C ASP A 248 -18.32 7.27 18.26
N ASN A 249 -17.51 6.96 17.24
CA ASN A 249 -16.70 7.95 16.54
C ASN A 249 -17.57 8.92 15.70
N PRO A 250 -17.69 10.21 16.04
CA PRO A 250 -18.55 11.15 15.33
C PRO A 250 -18.06 11.54 13.93
N ASP A 251 -16.80 11.26 13.61
CA ASP A 251 -16.17 11.58 12.33
C ASP A 251 -16.27 10.45 11.31
N SER A 252 -16.68 9.25 11.75
CA SER A 252 -16.92 8.11 10.87
C SER A 252 -18.29 8.24 10.16
N PRO A 253 -18.35 8.24 8.82
CA PRO A 253 -19.60 8.31 8.07
C PRO A 253 -20.39 7.00 8.07
N ILE A 254 -19.81 5.91 8.58
CA ILE A 254 -20.40 4.57 8.56
C ILE A 254 -20.16 3.83 9.89
N THR A 255 -20.90 2.75 10.09
CA THR A 255 -20.52 1.66 11.00
C THR A 255 -20.16 0.46 10.12
N PHE A 256 -19.01 -0.16 10.40
CA PHE A 256 -18.58 -1.40 9.76
C PHE A 256 -18.71 -2.55 10.75
N GLU A 257 -19.38 -3.62 10.33
CA GLU A 257 -19.60 -4.81 11.15
C GLU A 257 -19.06 -6.04 10.43
N VAL A 258 -18.39 -6.91 11.19
CA VAL A 258 -18.01 -8.25 10.73
C VAL A 258 -19.00 -9.25 11.30
N HIS A 259 -19.53 -10.12 10.46
CA HIS A 259 -20.53 -11.11 10.85
C HIS A 259 -20.00 -12.51 10.54
N TYR A 260 -20.05 -13.40 11.53
CA TYR A 260 -19.82 -14.84 11.38
C TYR A 260 -21.14 -15.56 11.60
N ASP A 261 -21.57 -16.38 10.65
CA ASP A 261 -22.85 -17.10 10.69
C ASP A 261 -24.04 -16.15 10.94
N ASN A 262 -23.96 -14.98 10.30
CA ASN A 262 -24.93 -13.89 10.41
C ASN A 262 -25.06 -13.30 11.83
N GLN A 263 -24.06 -13.54 12.69
CA GLN A 263 -23.93 -12.94 14.02
C GLN A 263 -22.83 -11.89 14.04
N PRO A 264 -23.11 -10.65 14.48
CA PRO A 264 -22.11 -9.59 14.56
C PRO A 264 -21.02 -9.95 15.58
N GLN A 265 -19.78 -9.69 15.21
CA GLN A 265 -18.61 -9.91 16.04
C GLN A 265 -18.14 -8.60 16.66
N PRO A 266 -17.71 -8.60 17.93
CA PRO A 266 -17.20 -7.40 18.58
C PRO A 266 -15.86 -7.00 17.96
N ILE A 267 -15.74 -5.72 17.59
CA ILE A 267 -14.46 -5.10 17.23
C ILE A 267 -13.85 -4.54 18.52
N ARG A 268 -12.69 -5.08 18.91
CA ARG A 268 -11.87 -4.58 20.01
C ARG A 268 -10.87 -3.57 19.46
N ILE A 269 -10.69 -2.44 20.12
CA ILE A 269 -9.64 -1.48 19.79
C ILE A 269 -8.65 -1.55 20.94
N GLU A 270 -7.37 -1.77 20.64
CA GLU A 270 -6.31 -1.90 21.63
C GLU A 270 -5.05 -1.26 21.05
N GLY A 271 -4.42 -0.33 21.78
CA GLY A 271 -3.22 0.36 21.31
C GLY A 271 -3.39 1.12 19.98
N GLY A 272 -4.61 1.57 19.68
CA GLY A 272 -4.95 2.26 18.43
C GLY A 272 -5.11 1.34 17.21
N LEU A 273 -5.05 0.03 17.40
CA LEU A 273 -5.32 -0.98 16.38
C LEU A 273 -6.70 -1.61 16.61
N ALA A 274 -7.39 -2.00 15.54
CA ALA A 274 -8.66 -2.72 15.63
C ALA A 274 -8.48 -4.21 15.39
N PHE A 275 -9.17 -5.02 16.19
CA PHE A 275 -9.16 -6.47 16.16
C PHE A 275 -10.57 -7.04 16.16
N VAL A 276 -10.77 -8.13 15.43
CA VAL A 276 -11.95 -8.99 15.54
C VAL A 276 -11.48 -10.43 15.81
N ALA A 277 -12.33 -11.24 16.44
CA ALA A 277 -12.02 -12.65 16.61
C ALA A 277 -11.73 -13.31 15.26
N GLU A 278 -10.79 -14.25 15.23
CA GLU A 278 -10.55 -15.06 14.03
C GLU A 278 -11.79 -15.94 13.75
N PRO A 279 -12.25 -16.04 12.50
CA PRO A 279 -13.33 -16.95 12.18
C PRO A 279 -12.83 -18.40 12.16
N ASN A 280 -13.67 -19.35 12.56
CA ASN A 280 -13.35 -20.78 12.48
C ASN A 280 -13.57 -21.32 11.06
N GLU A 281 -12.90 -22.43 10.75
CA GLU A 281 -13.20 -23.21 9.55
C GLU A 281 -14.71 -23.46 9.42
N ASP A 282 -15.21 -23.39 8.18
CA ASP A 282 -16.62 -23.54 7.80
C ASP A 282 -17.61 -22.47 8.25
N GLN A 283 -17.19 -21.45 9.02
CA GLN A 283 -18.05 -20.29 9.28
C GLN A 283 -18.30 -19.48 8.01
N THR A 284 -19.51 -18.96 7.90
CA THR A 284 -19.87 -18.00 6.85
C THR A 284 -19.49 -16.59 7.29
N VAL A 285 -18.72 -15.89 6.46
CA VAL A 285 -18.31 -14.51 6.74
C VAL A 285 -19.13 -13.55 5.86
N MET A 286 -19.58 -12.45 6.44
CA MET A 286 -20.01 -11.28 5.67
C MET A 286 -19.64 -9.98 6.37
N PHE A 287 -19.56 -8.91 5.59
CA PHE A 287 -19.38 -7.57 6.12
C PHE A 287 -20.64 -6.76 5.93
N VAL A 288 -20.98 -5.94 6.91
CA VAL A 288 -22.15 -5.07 6.86
C VAL A 288 -21.68 -3.64 7.03
N VAL A 289 -22.12 -2.78 6.10
CA VAL A 289 -21.84 -1.34 6.13
C VAL A 289 -23.16 -0.64 6.42
N ARG A 290 -23.23 0.09 7.54
CA ARG A 290 -24.39 0.91 7.92
C ARG A 290 -24.05 2.38 7.85
N ARG A 291 -25.01 3.21 7.47
CA ARG A 291 -24.80 4.66 7.44
C ARG A 291 -24.86 5.25 8.84
N LYS A 292 -24.01 6.24 9.09
CA LYS A 292 -24.04 7.06 10.31
C LYS A 292 -24.42 8.50 10.01
N GLY A 293 -25.12 9.13 10.95
CA GLY A 293 -25.53 10.53 10.88
C GLY A 293 -26.76 10.79 9.99
N THR A 294 -27.16 12.06 9.93
CA THR A 294 -28.34 12.52 9.17
C THR A 294 -28.02 12.95 7.75
N ALA A 295 -26.76 13.32 7.48
CA ALA A 295 -26.30 13.63 6.14
C ALA A 295 -26.31 12.37 5.26
N ARG A 296 -26.87 12.47 4.06
CA ARG A 296 -27.01 11.35 3.11
C ARG A 296 -26.25 11.59 1.79
N PRO A 297 -24.94 11.90 1.81
CA PRO A 297 -24.18 11.98 0.56
C PRO A 297 -24.01 10.59 -0.06
N ARG A 298 -23.77 10.55 -1.38
CA ARG A 298 -23.21 9.36 -2.04
C ARG A 298 -21.80 9.11 -1.49
N LEU A 299 -21.52 7.85 -1.18
CA LEU A 299 -20.20 7.42 -0.70
C LEU A 299 -19.72 6.25 -1.55
N ALA A 300 -18.44 6.23 -1.88
CA ALA A 300 -17.76 5.10 -2.48
C ALA A 300 -17.01 4.35 -1.38
N VAL A 301 -17.34 3.07 -1.17
CA VAL A 301 -16.78 2.23 -0.12
C VAL A 301 -15.92 1.14 -0.75
N VAL A 302 -14.63 1.19 -0.49
CA VAL A 302 -13.67 0.14 -0.86
C VAL A 302 -13.49 -0.75 0.35
N VAL A 303 -13.69 -2.06 0.17
CA VAL A 303 -13.43 -3.06 1.21
C VAL A 303 -12.47 -4.07 0.63
N LYS A 304 -11.32 -4.25 1.26
CA LYS A 304 -10.35 -5.29 0.91
C LYS A 304 -10.26 -6.32 2.01
N VAL A 305 -10.08 -7.56 1.59
CA VAL A 305 -9.86 -8.70 2.47
C VAL A 305 -8.56 -9.32 2.03
N ASN A 306 -7.59 -9.34 2.93
CA ASN A 306 -6.22 -9.74 2.62
C ASN A 306 -5.65 -9.01 1.40
N GLY A 307 -5.91 -7.71 1.31
CA GLY A 307 -5.38 -6.84 0.25
C GLY A 307 -6.10 -6.98 -1.08
N GLU A 308 -7.00 -7.96 -1.21
CA GLU A 308 -7.84 -8.14 -2.40
C GLU A 308 -9.16 -7.38 -2.24
N ASN A 309 -9.47 -6.50 -3.18
CA ASN A 309 -10.74 -5.79 -3.21
C ASN A 309 -11.92 -6.76 -3.34
N THR A 310 -12.96 -6.55 -2.56
CA THR A 310 -14.21 -7.32 -2.64
C THR A 310 -14.92 -7.16 -3.97
N LEU A 311 -14.57 -6.14 -4.76
CA LEU A 311 -14.85 -6.09 -6.19
C LEU A 311 -13.62 -6.54 -6.96
N LYS A 312 -13.78 -7.53 -7.84
CA LYS A 312 -12.79 -7.91 -8.86
C LYS A 312 -11.42 -8.35 -8.30
N LYS A 313 -11.27 -8.55 -6.99
CA LYS A 313 -9.99 -8.78 -6.27
C LYS A 313 -8.85 -7.91 -6.77
N GLU A 314 -9.16 -6.66 -7.09
CA GLU A 314 -8.14 -5.69 -7.45
C GLU A 314 -7.20 -5.49 -6.25
N THR A 315 -5.90 -5.42 -6.52
CA THR A 315 -4.86 -5.12 -5.52
C THR A 315 -4.28 -3.72 -5.71
N LEU A 316 -4.98 -2.87 -6.46
CA LEU A 316 -4.61 -1.48 -6.77
C LEU A 316 -4.74 -0.60 -5.51
N PRO A 317 -4.16 0.62 -5.48
CA PRO A 317 -4.47 1.59 -4.44
C PRO A 317 -5.98 1.83 -4.30
N ASP A 318 -6.48 2.08 -3.08
CA ASP A 318 -7.91 2.16 -2.81
C ASP A 318 -8.62 3.23 -3.65
N ALA A 319 -7.94 4.36 -3.89
CA ALA A 319 -8.42 5.46 -4.75
C ALA A 319 -8.52 5.08 -6.25
N LYS A 320 -7.93 3.96 -6.67
CA LYS A 320 -7.99 3.41 -8.04
C LYS A 320 -8.86 2.14 -8.14
N CYS A 321 -9.13 1.45 -7.03
CA CYS A 321 -10.02 0.28 -6.98
C CYS A 321 -11.49 0.58 -7.27
N GLY A 322 -12.22 -0.34 -7.89
CA GLY A 322 -13.68 -0.30 -7.91
C GLY A 322 -14.27 -0.22 -6.50
N ALA A 323 -15.36 0.52 -6.33
CA ALA A 323 -15.99 0.74 -5.02
C ALA A 323 -17.47 0.35 -5.01
N TRP A 324 -17.95 -0.09 -3.85
CA TRP A 324 -19.37 -0.23 -3.57
C TRP A 324 -19.98 1.16 -3.36
N ILE A 325 -21.05 1.49 -4.09
CA ILE A 325 -21.68 2.80 -3.97
C ILE A 325 -22.79 2.74 -2.92
N PHE A 326 -22.62 3.54 -1.86
CA PHE A 326 -23.61 3.68 -0.80
C PHE A 326 -24.53 4.86 -1.11
N GLU A 327 -25.63 4.57 -1.80
CA GLU A 327 -26.58 5.57 -2.26
C GLU A 327 -27.35 6.25 -1.09
N PRO A 328 -27.84 7.49 -1.24
CA PRO A 328 -28.46 8.28 -0.16
C PRO A 328 -29.65 7.60 0.51
N HIS A 329 -30.42 6.85 -0.27
CA HIS A 329 -31.63 6.15 0.16
C HIS A 329 -31.33 4.83 0.91
N MET A 330 -30.08 4.37 0.90
CA MET A 330 -29.68 3.16 1.58
C MET A 330 -29.27 3.46 3.02
N ASP A 331 -29.76 2.63 3.95
CA ASP A 331 -29.34 2.64 5.36
C ASP A 331 -28.26 1.60 5.65
N VAL A 332 -28.23 0.52 4.89
CA VAL A 332 -27.34 -0.63 5.08
C VAL A 332 -27.14 -1.39 3.79
N PHE A 333 -25.95 -1.97 3.60
CA PHE A 333 -25.73 -3.05 2.64
C PHE A 333 -24.75 -4.09 3.19
N GLY A 334 -24.76 -5.27 2.57
CA GLY A 334 -23.92 -6.40 2.98
C GLY A 334 -23.04 -6.91 1.84
N ILE A 335 -21.78 -7.21 2.16
CA ILE A 335 -20.79 -7.80 1.26
C ILE A 335 -20.58 -9.25 1.69
N LYS A 336 -20.93 -10.20 0.82
CA LYS A 336 -20.96 -11.65 1.13
C LYS A 336 -19.87 -12.47 0.43
N GLY A 337 -18.93 -11.79 -0.23
CA GLY A 337 -17.90 -12.43 -1.04
C GLY A 337 -17.23 -11.46 -2.00
N TYR A 338 -16.37 -12.00 -2.84
CA TYR A 338 -15.73 -11.28 -3.94
C TYR A 338 -16.64 -11.26 -5.16
N GLN A 339 -17.11 -10.09 -5.57
CA GLN A 339 -17.88 -9.91 -6.79
C GLN A 339 -16.91 -9.90 -7.99
N ILE A 340 -16.92 -10.97 -8.80
CA ILE A 340 -15.95 -11.15 -9.88
C ILE A 340 -16.35 -10.34 -11.12
N ASN A 341 -17.64 -10.27 -11.39
CA ASN A 341 -18.26 -9.46 -12.45
C ASN A 341 -19.69 -9.10 -12.03
N GLN A 342 -20.50 -8.58 -12.94
CA GLN A 342 -21.84 -8.11 -12.57
C GLN A 342 -22.78 -9.20 -12.05
N ASP A 343 -22.58 -10.47 -12.45
CA ASP A 343 -23.54 -11.56 -12.20
C ASP A 343 -22.94 -12.73 -11.41
N GLU A 344 -21.64 -12.70 -11.12
CA GLU A 344 -20.92 -13.77 -10.43
C GLU A 344 -20.22 -13.26 -9.17
N ARG A 345 -20.43 -14.00 -8.07
CA ARG A 345 -19.75 -13.79 -6.79
C ARG A 345 -19.06 -15.06 -6.32
N GLU A 346 -17.88 -14.94 -5.75
CA GLU A 346 -17.25 -15.99 -4.95
C GLU A 346 -17.52 -15.71 -3.47
N PRO A 347 -18.35 -16.52 -2.78
CA PRO A 347 -18.64 -16.33 -1.37
C PRO A 347 -17.37 -16.37 -0.52
N PHE A 348 -17.33 -15.58 0.55
CA PHE A 348 -16.27 -15.71 1.55
C PHE A 348 -16.33 -17.09 2.18
N ARG A 349 -15.15 -17.68 2.37
CA ARG A 349 -14.98 -19.00 2.95
C ARG A 349 -13.76 -18.90 3.87
N VAL A 350 -13.86 -19.37 5.10
CA VAL A 350 -12.75 -19.41 6.08
C VAL A 350 -11.92 -20.63 5.90
N LEU A 351 -10.64 -20.41 5.70
CA LEU A 351 -9.75 -21.35 5.07
C LEU A 351 -8.94 -22.18 6.12
N SER A 352 -8.40 -23.37 5.79
CA SER A 352 -7.87 -24.31 6.82
C SER A 352 -6.42 -24.06 7.22
N ASP A 353 -6.01 -24.45 8.43
CA ASP A 353 -4.65 -24.19 8.98
C ASP A 353 -3.51 -24.53 8.01
N ARG A 354 -3.55 -25.72 7.42
CA ARG A 354 -2.53 -26.19 6.47
C ARG A 354 -2.48 -25.32 5.23
N GLU A 355 -3.65 -24.98 4.73
CA GLU A 355 -3.77 -24.14 3.56
C GLU A 355 -3.43 -22.65 3.93
N SER A 356 -3.48 -22.24 5.23
CA SER A 356 -3.09 -20.91 5.77
C SER A 356 -1.64 -20.69 5.57
N ILE A 357 -0.86 -21.66 6.04
CA ILE A 357 0.59 -21.65 6.01
C ILE A 357 1.08 -21.58 4.55
N GLU A 358 0.43 -22.30 3.64
CA GLU A 358 0.75 -22.25 2.20
C GLU A 358 0.42 -20.88 1.57
N LYS A 359 -0.56 -20.15 2.11
CA LYS A 359 -1.06 -18.88 1.55
C LYS A 359 -0.62 -17.62 2.26
N GLU A 360 -0.07 -17.72 3.45
CA GLU A 360 0.66 -16.64 4.12
C GLU A 360 1.75 -16.09 3.19
N ILE A 361 2.33 -16.96 2.37
CA ILE A 361 3.32 -16.65 1.33
C ILE A 361 2.70 -15.87 0.15
N ASP A 362 1.47 -16.19 -0.27
CA ASP A 362 0.76 -15.59 -1.42
C ASP A 362 0.04 -14.27 -1.09
N TYR A 363 -0.63 -14.20 0.06
CA TYR A 363 -1.29 -12.96 0.52
C TYR A 363 -0.30 -11.98 1.12
N GLY A 364 0.78 -12.50 1.68
CA GLY A 364 1.78 -11.73 2.41
C GLY A 364 1.11 -10.72 3.36
N SER A 365 1.19 -9.45 2.99
CA SER A 365 1.12 -8.28 3.86
C SER A 365 -0.26 -7.81 4.27
N HIS A 366 -1.22 -8.64 3.94
CA HIS A 366 -2.58 -8.39 4.31
C HIS A 366 -3.18 -9.64 4.92
N SER A 367 -2.40 -10.71 5.05
CA SER A 367 -2.77 -11.91 5.76
C SER A 367 -3.36 -11.50 7.11
N GLY A 368 -4.65 -11.77 7.30
CA GLY A 368 -5.35 -11.46 8.52
C GLY A 368 -5.86 -10.04 8.64
N THR A 369 -6.01 -9.31 7.54
CA THR A 369 -6.52 -7.93 7.55
C THR A 369 -7.76 -7.74 6.69
N ILE A 370 -8.63 -6.87 7.17
CA ILE A 370 -9.76 -6.30 6.43
C ILE A 370 -9.55 -4.79 6.45
N SER A 371 -9.40 -4.16 5.29
CA SER A 371 -9.32 -2.70 5.20
C SER A 371 -10.60 -2.13 4.62
N ILE A 372 -10.98 -0.95 5.12
CA ILE A 372 -12.11 -0.19 4.61
C ILE A 372 -11.73 1.27 4.42
N SER A 373 -11.96 1.76 3.21
CA SER A 373 -11.74 3.16 2.84
C SER A 373 -13.02 3.74 2.27
N VAL A 374 -13.41 4.92 2.74
CA VAL A 374 -14.66 5.59 2.35
C VAL A 374 -14.32 6.90 1.67
N PHE A 375 -14.75 7.07 0.43
CA PHE A 375 -14.51 8.25 -0.38
C PHE A 375 -15.82 9.03 -0.61
N PRO A 376 -15.80 10.37 -0.54
CA PRO A 376 -16.96 11.18 -0.89
C PRO A 376 -17.12 11.30 -2.42
N GLU A 377 -18.32 11.66 -2.86
CA GLU A 377 -18.54 12.12 -4.24
C GLU A 377 -17.74 13.40 -4.49
N LEU A 378 -17.06 13.46 -5.63
CA LEU A 378 -16.35 14.65 -6.06
C LEU A 378 -17.39 15.72 -6.43
N LYS A 379 -17.57 16.70 -5.55
CA LYS A 379 -18.55 17.78 -5.77
C LYS A 379 -18.08 18.85 -6.76
N SER A 380 -16.77 18.97 -6.94
CA SER A 380 -16.13 19.94 -7.82
C SER A 380 -14.71 19.50 -8.13
N THR A 381 -14.26 19.69 -9.36
CA THR A 381 -12.87 19.45 -9.74
C THR A 381 -11.94 20.40 -8.97
N PRO A 382 -10.87 19.87 -8.32
CA PRO A 382 -9.86 20.70 -7.69
C PRO A 382 -9.21 21.63 -8.73
N LYS A 383 -8.59 22.72 -8.26
CA LYS A 383 -7.76 23.51 -9.17
C LYS A 383 -6.60 22.65 -9.66
N SER A 384 -6.29 22.73 -10.95
CA SER A 384 -5.07 22.16 -11.49
C SER A 384 -3.87 22.75 -10.76
N ASP A 385 -2.92 21.91 -10.39
CA ASP A 385 -1.63 22.38 -9.91
C ASP A 385 -0.98 23.28 -10.98
N PRO A 386 -0.19 24.28 -10.57
CA PRO A 386 0.65 24.99 -11.52
C PRO A 386 1.50 23.98 -12.29
N VAL A 387 1.51 24.10 -13.62
CA VAL A 387 2.26 23.20 -14.51
C VAL A 387 3.73 23.26 -14.12
N THR A 388 4.15 22.27 -13.35
CA THR A 388 5.54 22.01 -13.06
C THR A 388 5.93 20.91 -14.04
N PRO A 389 7.02 21.03 -14.81
CA PRO A 389 7.46 19.94 -15.66
C PRO A 389 7.95 18.80 -14.76
N ALA A 390 7.02 17.95 -14.32
CA ALA A 390 7.34 16.60 -13.90
C ALA A 390 8.04 15.94 -15.09
N SER A 391 9.15 15.26 -14.86
CA SER A 391 9.73 14.44 -15.92
C SER A 391 8.66 13.44 -16.38
N ASP A 392 8.57 13.14 -17.68
CA ASP A 392 7.61 12.15 -18.21
C ASP A 392 7.62 10.82 -17.41
N LEU A 393 8.80 10.45 -16.87
CA LEU A 393 9.00 9.26 -16.03
C LEU A 393 8.29 9.32 -14.67
N LEU A 394 8.17 10.50 -14.08
CA LEU A 394 7.53 10.70 -12.76
C LEU A 394 6.02 10.59 -12.90
N ALA A 395 5.44 11.30 -13.87
CA ALA A 395 4.01 11.20 -14.19
C ALA A 395 3.63 9.75 -14.58
N LEU A 396 4.48 9.08 -15.36
CA LEU A 396 4.29 7.67 -15.66
C LEU A 396 4.36 6.79 -14.43
N LEU A 397 5.18 7.08 -13.41
CA LEU A 397 5.32 6.23 -12.23
C LEU A 397 4.17 6.40 -11.23
N GLU A 398 3.67 7.62 -11.07
CA GLU A 398 2.49 7.95 -10.26
C GLU A 398 1.23 7.24 -10.80
N ASP A 399 1.14 7.13 -12.13
CA ASP A 399 0.03 6.48 -12.84
C ASP A 399 0.30 5.02 -13.24
N ALA A 400 1.53 4.52 -13.13
CA ALA A 400 1.91 3.22 -13.68
C ALA A 400 1.23 2.04 -12.99
N GLU A 401 0.55 1.23 -13.82
CA GLU A 401 0.14 -0.13 -13.53
C GLU A 401 0.69 -1.05 -14.64
N HIS A 402 0.88 -2.35 -14.36
CA HIS A 402 1.37 -3.28 -15.39
C HIS A 402 0.36 -3.39 -16.55
N PRO A 403 0.82 -3.39 -17.82
CA PRO A 403 -0.09 -3.42 -18.95
C PRO A 403 -0.83 -4.76 -19.10
N GLU A 404 -2.08 -4.65 -19.56
CA GLU A 404 -3.02 -5.75 -19.81
C GLU A 404 -2.47 -6.80 -20.80
N GLN A 405 -1.85 -6.33 -21.88
CA GLN A 405 -1.29 -7.18 -22.92
C GLN A 405 0.23 -7.14 -22.86
N LYS A 406 0.85 -8.33 -22.78
CA LYS A 406 2.30 -8.48 -22.71
C LYS A 406 2.92 -7.91 -24.00
N PRO A 407 3.60 -6.77 -23.97
CA PRO A 407 4.15 -6.16 -25.17
C PRO A 407 5.34 -6.98 -25.66
N SER A 408 5.49 -7.08 -26.98
CA SER A 408 6.52 -7.88 -27.61
C SER A 408 7.94 -7.32 -27.40
N THR A 409 8.07 -6.03 -27.09
CA THR A 409 9.35 -5.33 -26.89
C THR A 409 9.29 -4.35 -25.71
N LEU A 410 10.44 -3.98 -25.14
CA LEU A 410 10.54 -2.96 -24.09
C LEU A 410 10.07 -1.57 -24.58
N ALA A 411 10.33 -1.24 -25.84
CA ALA A 411 9.84 0.01 -26.43
C ALA A 411 8.31 0.06 -26.49
N ALA A 412 7.68 -1.05 -26.87
CA ALA A 412 6.22 -1.19 -26.83
C ALA A 412 5.70 -1.22 -25.38
N LEU A 413 6.45 -1.77 -24.42
CA LEU A 413 6.05 -1.75 -23.01
C LEU A 413 5.89 -0.33 -22.48
N ARG A 414 6.86 0.55 -22.77
CA ARG A 414 6.81 1.95 -22.34
C ARG A 414 5.65 2.73 -22.95
N SER A 415 5.19 2.36 -24.15
CA SER A 415 4.09 3.06 -24.83
C SER A 415 2.69 2.59 -24.41
N THR A 416 2.55 1.55 -23.57
CA THR A 416 1.26 0.86 -23.35
C THR A 416 0.84 0.80 -21.87
N LEU A 417 1.44 1.59 -20.98
CA LEU A 417 1.08 1.60 -19.56
C LEU A 417 -0.32 2.24 -19.35
N ASP A 418 -1.37 1.40 -19.36
CA ASP A 418 -2.81 1.65 -19.10
C ASP A 418 -3.46 0.33 -18.56
N PRO A 419 -4.49 0.35 -17.66
CA PRO A 419 -4.65 -0.62 -16.55
C PRO A 419 -5.70 -1.75 -16.75
N SER A 420 -5.40 -2.97 -16.24
CA SER A 420 -6.36 -3.93 -15.61
C SER A 420 -5.79 -5.30 -15.16
N PHE A 421 -6.09 -5.65 -13.89
CA PHE A 421 -6.31 -6.97 -13.22
C PHE A 421 -5.18 -7.94 -12.76
N ASN A 422 -5.41 -8.58 -11.59
CA ASN A 422 -5.11 -10.01 -11.30
C ASN A 422 -5.82 -10.53 -10.02
N HIS A 423 -6.18 -11.82 -10.01
CA HIS A 423 -6.76 -12.62 -8.91
C HIS A 423 -5.85 -13.83 -8.61
N LEU A 424 -5.87 -14.42 -7.39
CA LEU A 424 -6.17 -15.86 -7.16
C LEU A 424 -5.93 -16.38 -5.71
N ALA A 425 -6.79 -17.35 -5.37
CA ALA A 425 -7.13 -17.98 -4.10
C ALA A 425 -6.28 -19.20 -3.72
N THR A 426 -6.38 -19.93 -2.59
CA THR A 426 -6.64 -19.75 -1.13
C THR A 426 -6.13 -21.05 -0.43
N ARG A 427 -5.74 -21.12 0.86
CA ARG A 427 -6.67 -21.20 1.98
C ARG A 427 -6.09 -21.08 3.45
N GLY A 428 -5.99 -19.94 4.15
CA GLY A 428 -6.14 -19.97 5.64
C GLY A 428 -6.21 -18.63 6.36
N LEU A 429 -7.22 -17.94 5.88
CA LEU A 429 -7.47 -16.52 5.75
C LEU A 429 -8.94 -16.45 5.35
N ILE A 430 -9.52 -15.28 5.06
CA ILE A 430 -10.81 -15.21 4.35
C ILE A 430 -10.56 -15.22 2.84
N GLY A 431 -11.22 -16.08 2.07
CA GLY A 431 -11.03 -16.13 0.62
C GLY A 431 -12.22 -16.72 -0.16
N GLY A 432 -12.11 -16.76 -1.50
CA GLY A 432 -13.19 -17.23 -2.40
C GLY A 432 -13.05 -18.70 -2.82
N LYS A 433 -14.17 -19.40 -3.09
CA LYS A 433 -14.16 -20.81 -3.57
C LYS A 433 -14.71 -20.96 -4.99
N SER A 434 -16.03 -20.95 -5.11
CA SER A 434 -16.75 -21.26 -6.35
C SER A 434 -17.72 -20.14 -6.64
N LYS A 435 -17.76 -19.72 -7.90
CA LYS A 435 -18.66 -18.66 -8.34
C LYS A 435 -20.11 -19.11 -8.22
N ILE A 436 -20.94 -18.24 -7.67
CA ILE A 436 -22.39 -18.37 -7.61
C ILE A 436 -23.01 -17.23 -8.41
N LYS A 437 -24.23 -17.43 -8.92
CA LYS A 437 -25.00 -16.36 -9.54
C LYS A 437 -25.43 -15.36 -8.46
N ALA A 438 -24.97 -14.13 -8.58
CA ALA A 438 -25.32 -13.02 -7.71
C ALA A 438 -25.14 -11.71 -8.49
N SER A 439 -26.25 -11.02 -8.74
CA SER A 439 -26.24 -9.81 -9.56
C SER A 439 -26.05 -8.56 -8.70
N VAL A 440 -25.24 -7.62 -9.21
CA VAL A 440 -25.08 -6.27 -8.68
C VAL A 440 -25.46 -5.25 -9.76
N GLU A 441 -25.85 -4.05 -9.35
CA GLU A 441 -26.06 -2.95 -10.28
C GLU A 441 -24.75 -2.18 -10.47
N LYS A 442 -24.37 -1.94 -11.73
CA LYS A 442 -23.22 -1.08 -12.05
C LYS A 442 -23.71 0.36 -12.14
N THR A 443 -23.14 1.24 -11.33
CA THR A 443 -23.37 2.68 -11.37
C THR A 443 -22.04 3.43 -11.58
N THR A 444 -22.14 4.71 -11.92
CA THR A 444 -20.98 5.60 -12.10
C THR A 444 -21.01 6.69 -11.05
N MET A 445 -19.84 7.00 -10.49
CA MET A 445 -19.62 8.06 -9.53
C MET A 445 -18.18 8.54 -9.71
N GLU A 446 -17.99 9.85 -9.92
CA GLU A 446 -16.69 10.46 -9.71
C GLU A 446 -16.51 10.63 -8.20
N ARG A 447 -15.52 9.94 -7.64
CA ARG A 447 -15.15 10.07 -6.24
C ARG A 447 -13.93 10.98 -6.11
N ASP A 448 -13.80 11.56 -4.93
CA ASP A 448 -12.57 12.24 -4.53
C ASP A 448 -11.42 11.22 -4.41
N ASP A 449 -10.18 11.64 -4.67
CA ASP A 449 -8.98 10.81 -4.51
C ASP A 449 -8.53 10.74 -3.05
N VAL A 450 -9.05 11.64 -2.19
CA VAL A 450 -8.81 11.59 -0.75
C VAL A 450 -9.96 10.89 -0.02
N PRO A 451 -9.69 9.88 0.83
CA PRO A 451 -10.73 9.21 1.62
C PRO A 451 -11.17 10.07 2.81
N LEU A 452 -12.46 10.05 3.15
CA LEU A 452 -13.02 10.59 4.41
C LEU A 452 -12.48 9.83 5.63
N MET A 453 -12.34 8.53 5.49
CA MET A 453 -11.74 7.64 6.49
C MET A 453 -11.04 6.47 5.82
N SER A 454 -10.01 5.98 6.48
CA SER A 454 -9.45 4.66 6.23
C SER A 454 -9.29 3.92 7.56
N ALA A 455 -9.55 2.62 7.56
CA ALA A 455 -9.36 1.80 8.72
C ALA A 455 -8.91 0.38 8.38
N THR A 456 -8.07 -0.16 9.24
CA THR A 456 -7.58 -1.54 9.15
C THR A 456 -8.05 -2.33 10.37
N LEU A 457 -8.69 -3.46 10.11
CA LEU A 457 -9.15 -4.42 11.10
C LEU A 457 -8.32 -5.71 10.96
N ARG A 458 -7.74 -6.18 12.07
CA ARG A 458 -6.96 -7.42 12.12
C ARG A 458 -7.84 -8.56 12.66
N TYR A 459 -7.80 -9.72 12.02
CA TYR A 459 -8.54 -10.91 12.44
C TYR A 459 -7.66 -12.15 12.59
N TYR A 460 -6.39 -12.06 12.19
CA TYR A 460 -5.42 -13.17 12.28
C TYR A 460 -4.02 -12.60 12.52
N SER A 461 -3.23 -13.27 13.37
CA SER A 461 -1.83 -12.95 13.64
C SER A 461 -0.93 -14.15 13.33
N PRO A 462 0.09 -14.01 12.48
CA PRO A 462 1.04 -15.09 12.18
C PRO A 462 1.78 -15.66 13.41
N SER A 463 1.89 -14.88 14.48
CA SER A 463 2.52 -15.28 15.75
C SER A 463 1.75 -16.34 16.53
N ASP A 464 0.49 -16.57 16.17
CA ASP A 464 -0.41 -17.47 16.90
C ASP A 464 -0.39 -18.91 16.34
N LEU A 465 0.38 -19.14 15.28
CA LEU A 465 0.63 -20.49 14.76
C LEU A 465 1.64 -21.24 15.65
N PRO A 466 1.41 -22.53 15.97
CA PRO A 466 2.42 -23.37 16.60
C PRO A 466 3.67 -23.51 15.71
N GLU A 467 4.86 -23.44 16.29
CA GLU A 467 6.16 -23.66 15.61
C GLU A 467 6.26 -24.99 14.86
#